data_AF-A0A8K1CD92-F1
#
_entry.id   AF-A0A8K1CD92-F1
#
_cell.length_a   1.000
_cell.length_b   1.000
_cell.length_c   1.000
_cell.angle_alpha   90.00
_cell.angle_beta   90.00
_cell.angle_gamma   90.00
#
_symmetry.space_group_name_H-M   'P 1'
#
loop_
_entity.id
_entity.type
_entity.pdbx_description
1 polymer ?
#
loop_
_entity_poly.entity_id
_entity_poly.type
_entity_poly.pdbx_seq_one_letter_code
_entity_poly.pdbx_strand_id
1 'polypeptide(L)'
;MEADEAVEALLTPWWRAFPSGSLILSHEGEYVTDRVATAVLEVPLSAPGDQDFVTWRQHCEALSLLFLASAMEPRVFFRMAKAHCRYDPLDFTGSEPRTWQLRVLIFAEDFAPPHAQWPVEALSVLLFPPDGRSKAYKTTRRKLLERVKRPEEYEKLVFPMVVWIGKEVKEAIVASTLRRIVQLHTARVFATRGTRSLGSCFFVDSVDLRVRNLAYSDALISSMELVAATPGLGFQTLDFGGSRKKSSDSSSIHRWMQAATGSSRDNSQSSRKRRISIQSLSDHEFAQFCAALIRSRDVHKVVLTNVLSCPSDHWNPAHRWAWLLYTLFRPESQHSVTSVSIVQDAIQLSDILSLCVDTSASDPLNDTTARAESPQPSPIRTHSVGRLVLSLKTIEDCGVKALLELVGWPLTHLSLSLHNQDAFDESYLAHVLNCSPNLVRLEAHSLLIDSFQPFLDAYESNQCRISSLELTRCLVRDRHSVFAFVDALRDPQHAITKTLRYLELQLGQHTAGMSDGLLMSFLFMLQVNCILQVVVLFVSKDQYDRFEPRFRALNGFIRRPLSLSAKYAFLSNIKQEKETTTPRAIGQLDSLVVSKIFAFASEEETRTVVLHVDE
;
A
#
# COMPACT_ATOMS: atom_id res chain seq x y z
N MET A 1 30.38 -1.20 -6.21
CA MET A 1 30.06 -2.58 -6.56
C MET A 1 28.74 -2.52 -7.28
N GLU A 2 28.78 -2.70 -8.59
CA GLU A 2 27.57 -2.83 -9.39
C GLU A 2 26.81 -4.10 -8.95
N ALA A 3 25.49 -4.15 -9.15
CA ALA A 3 24.67 -5.28 -8.69
C ALA A 3 25.19 -6.64 -9.20
N ASP A 4 25.77 -6.64 -10.40
CA ASP A 4 26.32 -7.83 -11.05
C ASP A 4 27.60 -8.32 -10.38
N GLU A 5 28.51 -7.42 -9.98
CA GLU A 5 29.71 -7.79 -9.21
C GLU A 5 29.35 -8.36 -7.83
N ALA A 6 28.27 -7.87 -7.21
CA ALA A 6 27.76 -8.38 -5.95
C ALA A 6 27.18 -9.78 -6.08
N VAL A 7 26.36 -10.00 -7.10
CA VAL A 7 25.75 -11.31 -7.40
C VAL A 7 26.82 -12.32 -7.82
N GLU A 8 27.76 -11.93 -8.67
CA GLU A 8 28.86 -12.78 -9.12
C GLU A 8 29.79 -13.16 -7.95
N ALA A 9 30.23 -12.21 -7.12
CA ALA A 9 31.06 -12.50 -5.95
C ALA A 9 30.37 -13.43 -4.94
N LEU A 10 29.04 -13.33 -4.82
CA LEU A 10 28.23 -14.15 -3.92
C LEU A 10 28.00 -15.57 -4.46
N LEU A 11 27.90 -15.73 -5.78
CA LEU A 11 27.65 -17.02 -6.45
C LEU A 11 28.93 -17.78 -6.83
N THR A 12 30.06 -17.09 -7.01
CA THR A 12 31.36 -17.68 -7.43
C THR A 12 31.87 -18.81 -6.52
N PRO A 13 31.76 -18.74 -5.17
CA PRO A 13 32.16 -19.85 -4.31
C PRO A 13 31.31 -21.12 -4.51
N TRP A 14 30.05 -20.96 -4.88
CA TRP A 14 29.10 -22.04 -5.13
C TRP A 14 29.29 -22.66 -6.52
N TRP A 15 29.65 -21.83 -7.49
CA TRP A 15 30.00 -22.23 -8.85
C TRP A 15 31.09 -23.31 -8.89
N ARG A 16 32.13 -23.13 -8.06
CA ARG A 16 33.26 -24.07 -7.97
C ARG A 16 32.85 -25.47 -7.49
N ALA A 17 31.65 -25.64 -6.93
CA ALA A 17 31.12 -26.94 -6.51
C ALA A 17 30.47 -27.75 -7.65
N PHE A 18 30.26 -27.16 -8.84
CA PHE A 18 29.60 -27.82 -9.98
C PHE A 18 30.47 -27.71 -11.24
N PRO A 19 31.28 -28.73 -11.58
CA PRO A 19 32.30 -28.64 -12.62
C PRO A 19 31.77 -28.57 -14.08
N SER A 20 30.45 -28.54 -14.31
CA SER A 20 29.87 -28.71 -15.65
C SER A 20 28.62 -27.86 -15.97
N GLY A 21 28.30 -26.80 -15.22
CA GLY A 21 27.20 -25.89 -15.56
C GLY A 21 27.64 -24.69 -16.42
N SER A 22 26.68 -23.87 -16.89
CA SER A 22 26.88 -22.45 -17.30
C SER A 22 26.05 -21.52 -16.39
N LEU A 23 26.66 -20.48 -15.80
CA LEU A 23 25.96 -19.40 -15.09
C LEU A 23 25.75 -18.28 -16.11
N ILE A 24 24.50 -17.98 -16.41
CA ILE A 24 24.15 -16.89 -17.33
C ILE A 24 23.42 -15.83 -16.52
N LEU A 25 24.05 -14.66 -16.39
CA LEU A 25 23.40 -13.46 -15.90
C LEU A 25 22.75 -12.77 -17.11
N SER A 26 21.44 -12.58 -17.08
CA SER A 26 20.72 -11.90 -18.16
C SER A 26 19.76 -10.84 -17.60
N HIS A 27 19.66 -9.73 -18.32
CA HIS A 27 18.64 -8.71 -18.08
C HIS A 27 17.42 -9.03 -18.97
N GLU A 28 16.31 -9.45 -18.36
CA GLU A 28 15.02 -9.55 -19.05
C GLU A 28 14.12 -8.37 -18.65
N GLY A 29 14.17 -7.30 -19.45
CA GLY A 29 13.12 -6.26 -19.55
C GLY A 29 13.16 -5.11 -18.53
N GLU A 30 12.93 -3.89 -19.03
CA GLU A 30 12.61 -2.71 -18.24
C GLU A 30 11.13 -2.77 -17.79
N TYR A 31 10.89 -3.20 -16.55
CA TYR A 31 9.68 -2.79 -15.86
C TYR A 31 10.01 -1.55 -15.03
N VAL A 32 9.41 -0.44 -15.43
CA VAL A 32 9.52 0.88 -14.78
C VAL A 32 9.10 0.76 -13.32
N THR A 33 10.06 0.49 -12.42
CA THR A 33 10.21 0.93 -11.02
C THR A 33 11.07 0.01 -10.15
N ASP A 34 11.42 -1.23 -10.58
CA ASP A 34 12.26 -2.13 -9.78
C ASP A 34 13.42 -2.72 -10.63
N ARG A 35 14.68 -2.59 -10.16
CA ARG A 35 15.83 -3.29 -10.75
C ARG A 35 15.74 -4.78 -10.41
N VAL A 36 15.34 -5.61 -11.38
CA VAL A 36 15.30 -7.06 -11.24
C VAL A 36 16.57 -7.66 -11.84
N ALA A 37 17.42 -8.27 -11.01
CA ALA A 37 18.52 -9.09 -11.48
C ALA A 37 18.04 -10.55 -11.63
N THR A 38 18.14 -11.10 -12.84
CA THR A 38 17.78 -12.49 -13.12
C THR A 38 19.05 -13.32 -13.26
N ALA A 39 19.24 -14.28 -12.34
CA ALA A 39 20.30 -15.27 -12.45
C ALA A 39 19.70 -16.57 -13.01
N VAL A 40 20.18 -16.99 -14.17
CA VAL A 40 19.79 -18.26 -14.80
C VAL A 40 20.91 -19.26 -14.57
N LEU A 41 20.60 -20.34 -13.85
CA LEU A 41 21.50 -21.47 -13.71
C LEU A 41 21.10 -22.54 -14.71
N GLU A 42 21.95 -22.77 -15.71
CA GLU A 42 21.78 -23.85 -16.67
C GLU A 42 22.63 -25.04 -16.25
N VAL A 43 21.98 -26.16 -15.99
CA VAL A 43 22.65 -27.42 -15.66
C VAL A 43 22.37 -28.42 -16.79
N PRO A 44 23.36 -28.72 -17.65
CA PRO A 44 23.19 -29.77 -18.64
C PRO A 44 23.16 -31.12 -17.93
N LEU A 45 22.05 -31.86 -18.09
CA LEU A 45 21.93 -33.22 -17.59
C LEU A 45 21.94 -34.18 -18.78
N SER A 46 22.80 -35.19 -18.73
CA SER A 46 22.64 -36.37 -19.55
C SER A 46 21.44 -37.16 -19.02
N ALA A 47 20.47 -37.44 -19.88
CA ALA A 47 19.15 -37.95 -19.49
C ALA A 47 19.23 -39.21 -18.61
N PRO A 48 18.58 -39.21 -17.42
CA PRO A 48 18.37 -40.46 -16.70
C PRO A 48 16.91 -40.62 -16.22
N GLY A 49 16.55 -41.83 -15.79
CA GLY A 49 15.17 -42.28 -15.56
C GLY A 49 14.45 -41.60 -14.38
N ASP A 50 13.14 -41.89 -14.23
CA ASP A 50 12.18 -41.25 -13.30
C ASP A 50 12.64 -41.08 -11.82
N GLN A 51 13.60 -41.87 -11.34
CA GLN A 51 14.18 -41.71 -10.01
C GLN A 51 15.02 -40.42 -9.85
N ASP A 52 15.60 -39.91 -10.93
CA ASP A 52 16.46 -38.72 -10.89
C ASP A 52 15.67 -37.40 -10.88
N PHE A 53 14.41 -37.42 -11.33
CA PHE A 53 13.52 -36.26 -11.21
C PHE A 53 13.18 -35.93 -9.74
N VAL A 54 12.97 -36.96 -8.92
CA VAL A 54 12.73 -36.81 -7.47
C VAL A 54 13.98 -36.26 -6.78
N THR A 55 15.15 -36.77 -7.16
CA THR A 55 16.44 -36.33 -6.63
C THR A 55 16.76 -34.90 -7.07
N TRP A 56 16.46 -34.52 -8.31
CA TRP A 56 16.64 -33.16 -8.84
C TRP A 56 15.71 -32.16 -8.15
N ARG A 57 14.43 -32.49 -7.99
CA ARG A 57 13.48 -31.68 -7.22
C ARG A 57 13.95 -31.44 -5.79
N GLN A 58 14.48 -32.46 -5.12
CA GLN A 58 15.05 -32.34 -3.79
C GLN A 58 16.30 -31.43 -3.75
N HIS A 59 17.10 -31.40 -4.81
CA HIS A 59 18.24 -30.49 -4.93
C HIS A 59 17.81 -29.04 -5.18
N CYS A 60 16.83 -28.78 -6.05
CA CYS A 60 16.26 -27.44 -6.25
C CYS A 60 15.59 -26.91 -4.97
N GLU A 61 14.90 -27.78 -4.22
CA GLU A 61 14.32 -27.47 -2.91
C GLU A 61 15.40 -27.19 -1.85
N ALA A 62 16.52 -27.93 -1.86
CA ALA A 62 17.66 -27.68 -0.98
C ALA A 62 18.40 -26.37 -1.31
N LEU A 63 18.55 -26.03 -2.59
CA LEU A 63 19.15 -24.78 -3.06
C LEU A 63 18.32 -23.56 -2.64
N SER A 64 16.99 -23.65 -2.76
CA SER A 64 16.06 -22.60 -2.30
C SER A 64 16.18 -22.35 -0.78
N LEU A 65 16.36 -23.42 0.01
CA LEU A 65 16.51 -23.36 1.46
C LEU A 65 17.89 -22.86 1.92
N LEU A 66 18.95 -23.20 1.20
CA LEU A 66 20.30 -22.70 1.47
C LEU A 66 20.39 -21.21 1.14
N PHE A 67 19.78 -20.77 0.04
CA PHE A 67 19.74 -19.37 -0.37
C PHE A 67 19.05 -18.47 0.68
N LEU A 68 17.89 -18.91 1.20
CA LEU A 68 17.18 -18.26 2.30
C LEU A 68 18.00 -18.20 3.61
N ALA A 69 18.86 -19.19 3.86
CA ALA A 69 19.71 -19.22 5.04
C ALA A 69 20.90 -18.24 4.95
N SER A 70 21.43 -18.00 3.74
CA SER A 70 22.51 -17.04 3.47
C SER A 70 22.03 -15.59 3.36
N ALA A 71 20.79 -15.33 2.94
CA ALA A 71 20.16 -14.00 3.00
C ALA A 71 19.95 -13.47 4.44
N MET A 72 20.26 -14.28 5.45
CA MET A 72 20.24 -13.92 6.87
C MET A 72 21.65 -13.64 7.44
N GLU A 73 22.68 -13.46 6.60
CA GLU A 73 23.97 -12.95 7.04
C GLU A 73 23.95 -11.40 7.17
N PRO A 74 24.65 -10.80 8.14
CA PRO A 74 24.48 -9.39 8.51
C PRO A 74 24.95 -8.35 7.47
N ARG A 75 25.41 -8.78 6.29
CA ARG A 75 26.10 -7.92 5.31
C ARG A 75 25.41 -7.81 3.96
N VAL A 76 24.37 -8.61 3.69
CA VAL A 76 23.63 -8.57 2.42
C VAL A 76 22.15 -8.78 2.71
N PHE A 77 21.32 -7.78 2.39
CA PHE A 77 19.88 -7.81 2.66
C PHE A 77 19.10 -7.95 1.34
N PHE A 78 18.29 -9.00 1.23
CA PHE A 78 17.35 -9.18 0.12
C PHE A 78 15.92 -9.17 0.68
N ARG A 79 15.00 -8.47 0.00
CA ARG A 79 13.59 -8.40 0.41
C ARG A 79 12.81 -9.65 -0.01
N MET A 80 13.15 -10.23 -1.16
CA MET A 80 12.44 -11.41 -1.68
C MET A 80 13.30 -12.17 -2.71
N ALA A 81 13.41 -13.48 -2.56
CA ALA A 81 14.00 -14.36 -3.56
C ALA A 81 12.92 -15.33 -4.08
N LYS A 82 12.76 -15.42 -5.40
CA LYS A 82 11.74 -16.25 -6.04
C LYS A 82 12.41 -17.25 -6.98
N ALA A 83 12.39 -18.53 -6.63
CA ALA A 83 12.83 -19.59 -7.53
C ALA A 83 11.66 -20.06 -8.41
N HIS A 84 11.85 -20.08 -9.73
CA HIS A 84 10.96 -20.70 -10.71
C HIS A 84 11.68 -21.87 -11.38
N CYS A 85 11.12 -23.07 -11.24
CA CYS A 85 11.49 -24.21 -12.07
C CYS A 85 10.55 -24.24 -13.26
N ARG A 86 11.08 -24.14 -14.48
CA ARG A 86 10.30 -24.33 -15.71
C ARG A 86 10.89 -25.49 -16.50
N TYR A 87 10.02 -26.41 -16.90
CA TYR A 87 10.34 -27.43 -17.91
C TYR A 87 9.82 -26.89 -19.24
N ASP A 88 10.71 -26.47 -20.13
CA ASP A 88 10.34 -26.10 -21.50
C ASP A 88 10.65 -27.28 -22.42
N PRO A 89 9.64 -28.04 -22.89
CA PRO A 89 9.82 -28.93 -24.01
C PRO A 89 9.78 -28.07 -25.27
N LEU A 90 10.93 -27.55 -25.70
CA LEU A 90 11.02 -26.99 -27.05
C LEU A 90 11.04 -28.16 -28.05
N ASP A 91 10.15 -28.13 -29.04
CA ASP A 91 10.13 -29.05 -30.18
C ASP A 91 11.43 -28.86 -31.00
N PHE A 92 12.45 -29.66 -30.68
CA PHE A 92 13.68 -29.75 -31.47
C PHE A 92 13.85 -31.17 -32.01
N THR A 93 13.83 -31.30 -33.33
CA THR A 93 14.06 -32.52 -34.10
C THR A 93 15.56 -32.80 -34.31
N GLY A 94 16.38 -32.62 -33.27
CA GLY A 94 17.84 -32.78 -33.33
C GLY A 94 18.41 -33.44 -32.08
N SER A 95 19.49 -34.20 -32.24
CA SER A 95 20.13 -35.10 -31.25
C SER A 95 20.88 -34.39 -30.11
N GLU A 96 20.42 -33.22 -29.65
CA GLU A 96 21.04 -32.51 -28.53
C GLU A 96 20.46 -32.94 -27.17
N PRO A 97 21.27 -32.96 -26.10
CA PRO A 97 20.82 -33.37 -24.77
C PRO A 97 19.79 -32.39 -24.19
N ARG A 98 18.71 -32.93 -23.62
CA ARG A 98 17.64 -32.16 -22.96
C ARG A 98 18.20 -31.40 -21.75
N THR A 99 18.08 -30.08 -21.73
CA THR A 99 18.54 -29.23 -20.63
C THR A 99 17.37 -28.81 -19.72
N TRP A 100 17.61 -28.78 -18.42
CA TRP A 100 16.67 -28.27 -17.43
C TRP A 100 17.13 -26.88 -16.98
N GLN A 101 16.22 -25.90 -16.96
CA GLN A 101 16.54 -24.53 -16.51
C GLN A 101 15.91 -24.23 -15.15
N LEU A 102 16.75 -23.79 -14.20
CA LEU A 102 16.31 -23.20 -12.94
C LEU A 102 16.52 -21.68 -13.03
N ARG A 103 15.42 -20.92 -13.03
CA ARG A 103 15.47 -19.45 -12.99
C ARG A 103 15.25 -18.98 -11.55
N VAL A 104 16.21 -18.26 -10.98
CA VAL A 104 16.04 -17.62 -9.67
C VAL A 104 15.96 -16.12 -9.90
N LEU A 105 14.79 -15.55 -9.63
CA LEU A 105 14.53 -14.12 -9.68
C LEU A 105 14.86 -13.52 -8.31
N ILE A 106 15.80 -12.58 -8.29
CA ILE A 106 16.23 -11.88 -7.08
C ILE A 106 15.79 -10.43 -7.21
N PHE A 107 15.01 -9.96 -6.23
CA PHE A 107 14.61 -8.55 -6.15
C PHE A 107 15.57 -7.84 -5.19
N ALA A 108 16.33 -6.87 -5.71
CA ALA A 108 17.16 -5.98 -4.91
C ALA A 108 16.53 -4.59 -4.93
N GLU A 109 16.10 -4.09 -3.77
CA GLU A 109 15.76 -2.67 -3.58
C GLU A 109 16.95 -1.95 -2.96
N ASP A 110 17.08 -0.65 -3.25
CA ASP A 110 18.22 0.18 -2.89
C ASP A 110 18.57 0.19 -1.39
N PHE A 111 19.87 0.24 -1.13
CA PHE A 111 20.48 0.16 0.19
C PHE A 111 20.09 1.33 1.12
N ALA A 112 19.46 1.03 2.26
CA ALA A 112 19.35 1.95 3.39
C ALA A 112 20.57 1.83 4.35
N PRO A 113 20.93 2.89 5.11
CA PRO A 113 22.13 2.91 5.95
C PRO A 113 22.08 1.91 7.13
N PRO A 114 23.25 1.49 7.65
CA PRO A 114 23.44 0.28 8.50
C PRO A 114 22.87 0.33 9.93
N HIS A 115 21.94 1.24 10.25
CA HIS A 115 21.43 1.42 11.62
C HIS A 115 19.90 1.37 11.77
N ALA A 116 19.14 1.04 10.72
CA ALA A 116 17.71 0.78 10.85
C ALA A 116 17.49 -0.71 11.20
N GLN A 117 16.92 -1.00 12.38
CA GLN A 117 16.38 -2.32 12.69
C GLN A 117 15.01 -2.46 11.99
N TRP A 118 14.93 -3.28 10.96
CA TRP A 118 13.67 -3.62 10.29
C TRP A 118 13.13 -4.95 10.82
N PRO A 119 11.82 -5.09 11.11
CA PRO A 119 11.20 -6.40 11.25
C PRO A 119 11.17 -7.09 9.88
N VAL A 120 11.76 -8.29 9.80
CA VAL A 120 11.73 -9.13 8.60
C VAL A 120 10.32 -9.71 8.46
N GLU A 121 9.51 -9.19 7.54
CA GLU A 121 8.15 -9.65 7.28
C GLU A 121 8.05 -10.38 5.92
N ALA A 122 7.31 -11.49 5.91
CA ALA A 122 6.98 -12.40 4.81
C ALA A 122 7.96 -13.56 4.53
N LEU A 123 7.54 -14.77 4.92
CA LEU A 123 8.08 -16.03 4.40
C LEU A 123 7.05 -16.65 3.44
N SER A 124 7.44 -16.85 2.19
CA SER A 124 6.62 -17.63 1.25
C SER A 124 6.76 -19.11 1.60
N VAL A 125 5.78 -19.69 2.29
CA VAL A 125 5.78 -21.12 2.60
C VAL A 125 5.17 -21.89 1.43
N LEU A 126 6.02 -22.47 0.59
CA LEU A 126 5.62 -23.63 -0.23
C LEU A 126 5.34 -24.79 0.73
N LEU A 127 4.11 -25.29 0.76
CA LEU A 127 3.71 -26.35 1.69
C LEU A 127 4.37 -27.69 1.34
N PHE A 128 5.17 -28.20 2.28
CA PHE A 128 5.77 -29.53 2.21
C PHE A 128 4.78 -30.64 2.61
N PRO A 129 4.88 -31.86 2.05
CA PRO A 129 4.15 -33.02 2.55
C PRO A 129 4.65 -33.44 3.95
N PRO A 130 3.78 -34.03 4.80
CA PRO A 130 3.99 -34.17 6.25
C PRO A 130 4.88 -35.34 6.66
N ASP A 131 5.44 -36.09 5.71
CA ASP A 131 6.14 -37.33 5.98
C ASP A 131 7.49 -37.14 6.71
N GLY A 132 7.91 -35.90 7.00
CA GLY A 132 8.97 -35.62 7.99
C GLY A 132 10.33 -36.24 7.66
N ARG A 133 10.51 -36.73 6.43
CA ARG A 133 11.72 -37.42 5.96
C ARG A 133 12.72 -36.48 5.30
N SER A 134 12.34 -35.26 4.93
CA SER A 134 13.27 -34.31 4.33
C SER A 134 14.35 -33.90 5.34
N LYS A 135 15.59 -34.33 5.06
CA LYS A 135 16.79 -33.96 5.80
C LYS A 135 17.00 -32.44 5.80
N ALA A 136 16.58 -31.75 4.73
CA ALA A 136 16.63 -30.29 4.62
C ALA A 136 15.70 -29.60 5.62
N TYR A 137 14.45 -30.07 5.76
CA TYR A 137 13.50 -29.54 6.76
C TYR A 137 14.04 -29.71 8.19
N LYS A 138 14.59 -30.88 8.52
CA LYS A 138 15.20 -31.14 9.84
C LYS A 138 16.39 -30.21 10.10
N THR A 139 17.19 -29.91 9.08
CA THR A 139 18.39 -29.07 9.19
C THR A 139 18.02 -27.59 9.35
N THR A 140 17.08 -27.07 8.55
CA THR A 140 16.61 -25.68 8.67
C THR A 140 15.89 -25.45 10.01
N ARG A 141 15.05 -26.41 10.45
CA ARG A 141 14.42 -26.38 11.78
C ARG A 141 15.48 -26.36 12.89
N ARG A 142 16.50 -27.21 12.81
CA ARG A 142 17.60 -27.24 13.80
C ARG A 142 18.35 -25.91 13.85
N LYS A 143 18.69 -25.32 12.70
CA LYS A 143 19.39 -24.02 12.62
C LYS A 143 18.56 -22.84 13.15
N LEU A 144 17.25 -22.84 12.92
CA LEU A 144 16.33 -21.85 13.51
C LEU A 144 16.21 -22.04 15.03
N LEU A 145 16.11 -23.29 15.49
CA LEU A 145 16.04 -23.63 16.91
C LEU A 145 17.34 -23.30 17.66
N GLU A 146 18.51 -23.44 17.02
CA GLU A 146 19.81 -23.10 17.61
C GLU A 146 20.03 -21.57 17.74
N ARG A 147 19.30 -20.74 16.98
CA ARG A 147 19.46 -19.27 16.97
C ARG A 147 18.57 -18.53 17.97
N VAL A 148 17.45 -19.10 18.37
CA VAL A 148 16.52 -18.48 19.35
C VAL A 148 16.88 -19.00 20.75
N LYS A 149 17.49 -18.15 21.57
CA LYS A 149 18.12 -18.57 22.85
C LYS A 149 17.14 -18.66 24.02
N ARG A 150 15.91 -18.13 23.90
CA ARG A 150 14.92 -18.09 24.99
C ARG A 150 13.55 -18.61 24.52
N PRO A 151 12.88 -19.50 25.29
CA PRO A 151 11.52 -19.99 25.01
C PRO A 151 10.48 -18.87 24.80
N GLU A 152 10.64 -17.74 25.49
CA GLU A 152 9.74 -16.58 25.45
C GLU A 152 9.84 -15.77 24.14
N GLU A 153 10.94 -15.91 23.40
CA GLU A 153 11.11 -15.27 22.08
C GLU A 153 10.33 -16.03 20.99
N TYR A 154 10.00 -17.31 21.20
CA TYR A 154 9.18 -18.08 20.25
C TYR A 154 7.73 -17.61 20.22
N GLU A 155 7.16 -17.20 21.36
CA GLU A 155 5.76 -16.73 21.42
C GLU A 155 5.51 -15.43 20.65
N LYS A 156 6.58 -14.72 20.29
CA LYS A 156 6.53 -13.43 19.57
C LYS A 156 6.74 -13.55 18.05
N LEU A 157 7.12 -14.72 17.55
CA LEU A 157 7.34 -14.94 16.12
C LEU A 157 6.02 -15.24 15.41
N VAL A 158 5.26 -14.18 15.16
CA VAL A 158 4.03 -14.23 14.37
C VAL A 158 4.41 -14.07 12.89
N PHE A 159 4.03 -15.03 12.05
CA PHE A 159 4.32 -14.97 10.62
C PHE A 159 3.03 -14.79 9.82
N PRO A 160 2.88 -13.70 9.05
CA PRO A 160 1.85 -13.64 8.03
C PRO A 160 2.14 -14.69 6.98
N MET A 161 1.16 -15.55 6.70
CA MET A 161 1.30 -16.58 5.67
C MET A 161 0.72 -16.08 4.35
N VAL A 162 1.58 -15.92 3.35
CA VAL A 162 1.16 -15.55 2.00
C VAL A 162 0.92 -16.82 1.17
N VAL A 163 -0.32 -17.03 0.74
CA VAL A 163 -0.72 -18.09 -0.17
C VAL A 163 -0.98 -17.46 -1.54
N TRP A 164 0.01 -17.58 -2.44
CA TRP A 164 -0.13 -17.12 -3.82
C TRP A 164 -0.60 -18.25 -4.73
N ILE A 165 -1.66 -17.99 -5.49
CA ILE A 165 -2.24 -18.96 -6.41
C ILE A 165 -2.20 -18.39 -7.81
N GLY A 166 -1.25 -18.91 -8.59
CA GLY A 166 -1.12 -18.62 -10.01
C GLY A 166 -2.13 -19.39 -10.87
N LYS A 167 -2.11 -19.10 -12.19
CA LYS A 167 -3.07 -19.59 -13.20
C LYS A 167 -3.22 -21.12 -13.31
N GLU A 168 -2.32 -21.90 -12.74
CA GLU A 168 -2.25 -23.36 -12.94
C GLU A 168 -2.46 -24.18 -11.66
N VAL A 169 -2.70 -23.55 -10.50
CA VAL A 169 -2.89 -24.31 -9.26
C VAL A 169 -4.31 -24.87 -9.23
N LYS A 170 -4.44 -26.19 -9.09
CA LYS A 170 -5.73 -26.85 -8.91
C LYS A 170 -6.39 -26.38 -7.62
N GLU A 171 -7.67 -25.98 -7.69
CA GLU A 171 -8.48 -25.51 -6.56
C GLU A 171 -8.45 -26.45 -5.35
N ALA A 172 -8.41 -27.76 -5.58
CA ALA A 172 -8.31 -28.77 -4.52
C ALA A 172 -7.06 -28.57 -3.65
N ILE A 173 -5.94 -28.15 -4.23
CA ILE A 173 -4.69 -27.88 -3.51
C ILE A 173 -4.88 -26.67 -2.60
N VAL A 174 -5.54 -25.61 -3.10
CA VAL A 174 -5.85 -24.41 -2.33
C VAL A 174 -6.77 -24.72 -1.15
N ALA A 175 -7.87 -25.42 -1.42
CA ALA A 175 -8.82 -25.82 -0.39
C ALA A 175 -8.15 -26.68 0.69
N SER A 176 -7.29 -27.63 0.29
CA SER A 176 -6.53 -28.46 1.24
C SER A 176 -5.52 -27.65 2.06
N THR A 177 -4.89 -26.65 1.44
CA THR A 177 -3.95 -25.72 2.07
C THR A 177 -4.63 -24.89 3.15
N LEU A 178 -5.77 -24.26 2.82
CA LEU A 178 -6.54 -23.46 3.78
C LEU A 178 -7.05 -24.31 4.95
N ARG A 179 -7.54 -25.53 4.67
CA ARG A 179 -7.93 -26.48 5.74
C ARG A 179 -6.75 -26.84 6.64
N ARG A 180 -5.56 -27.05 6.08
CA ARG A 180 -4.35 -27.35 6.85
C ARG A 180 -3.93 -26.15 7.71
N ILE A 181 -4.05 -24.93 7.20
CA ILE A 181 -3.80 -23.71 7.98
C ILE A 181 -4.73 -23.64 9.19
N VAL A 182 -6.03 -23.89 9.00
CA VAL A 182 -7.01 -23.94 10.10
C VAL A 182 -6.66 -25.04 11.09
N GLN A 183 -6.30 -26.24 10.62
CA GLN A 183 -5.89 -27.35 11.50
C GLN A 183 -4.66 -26.99 12.35
N LEU A 184 -3.66 -26.34 11.75
CA LEU A 184 -2.46 -25.89 12.48
C LEU A 184 -2.81 -24.80 13.50
N HIS A 185 -3.67 -23.85 13.15
CA HIS A 185 -4.12 -22.79 14.06
C HIS A 185 -4.97 -23.33 15.21
N THR A 186 -5.89 -24.25 14.95
CA THR A 186 -6.76 -24.83 15.98
C THR A 186 -5.99 -25.76 16.92
N ALA A 187 -5.07 -26.58 16.40
CA ALA A 187 -4.19 -27.43 17.23
C ALA A 187 -3.40 -26.60 18.27
N ARG A 188 -3.01 -25.36 17.93
CA ARG A 188 -2.40 -24.41 18.87
C ARG A 188 -3.34 -24.03 20.02
N VAL A 189 -4.59 -23.64 19.72
CA VAL A 189 -5.57 -23.20 20.73
C VAL A 189 -5.81 -24.28 21.78
N PHE A 190 -5.69 -25.56 21.39
CA PHE A 190 -5.76 -26.70 22.30
C PHE A 190 -4.43 -26.97 23.03
N ALA A 191 -3.28 -26.87 22.36
CA ALA A 191 -1.98 -27.13 22.97
C ALA A 191 -1.62 -26.11 24.08
N THR A 192 -1.99 -24.84 23.91
CA THR A 192 -1.79 -23.79 24.93
C THR A 192 -2.62 -24.02 26.20
N ARG A 193 -3.59 -24.94 26.20
CA ARG A 193 -4.47 -25.23 27.34
C ARG A 193 -4.05 -26.41 28.21
N GLY A 194 -2.95 -27.14 27.94
CA GLY A 194 -2.60 -28.24 28.87
C GLY A 194 -1.36 -29.11 28.69
N THR A 195 -0.56 -29.02 27.62
CA THR A 195 0.55 -29.98 27.45
C THR A 195 1.83 -29.35 26.90
N ARG A 196 2.93 -29.46 27.67
CA ARG A 196 4.29 -28.96 27.36
C ARG A 196 5.01 -29.70 26.22
N SER A 197 4.34 -30.16 25.16
CA SER A 197 5.04 -30.77 24.01
C SER A 197 5.35 -29.72 22.94
N LEU A 198 6.63 -29.34 22.83
CA LEU A 198 7.24 -28.38 21.90
C LEU A 198 7.23 -28.83 20.41
N GLY A 199 6.11 -29.38 19.92
CA GLY A 199 6.04 -30.10 18.65
C GLY A 199 6.03 -29.25 17.38
N SER A 200 5.43 -28.06 17.37
CA SER A 200 5.28 -27.26 16.15
C SER A 200 5.11 -25.77 16.47
N CYS A 201 6.18 -24.98 16.31
CA CYS A 201 6.26 -23.57 16.69
C CYS A 201 5.96 -22.60 15.53
N PHE A 202 5.00 -22.93 14.64
CA PHE A 202 4.63 -22.03 13.56
C PHE A 202 3.30 -21.36 13.88
N PHE A 203 3.32 -20.03 13.95
CA PHE A 203 2.17 -19.19 14.24
C PHE A 203 1.68 -18.58 12.93
N VAL A 204 0.48 -18.96 12.51
CA VAL A 204 -0.23 -18.28 11.42
C VAL A 204 -1.35 -17.49 12.08
N ASP A 205 -1.31 -16.18 11.93
CA ASP A 205 -2.26 -15.29 12.56
C ASP A 205 -3.10 -14.58 11.48
N SER A 206 -2.48 -14.24 10.36
CA SER A 206 -3.15 -13.79 9.15
C SER A 206 -2.83 -14.66 7.94
N VAL A 207 -3.78 -14.69 7.02
CA VAL A 207 -3.63 -15.32 5.71
C VAL A 207 -3.75 -14.22 4.66
N ASP A 208 -2.72 -14.09 3.82
CA ASP A 208 -2.79 -13.31 2.59
C ASP A 208 -3.09 -14.26 1.45
N LEU A 209 -4.31 -14.19 0.93
CA LEU A 209 -4.79 -15.07 -0.13
C LEU A 209 -4.91 -14.28 -1.43
N ARG A 210 -4.09 -14.64 -2.43
CA ARG A 210 -4.20 -14.08 -3.79
C ARG A 210 -4.64 -15.17 -4.75
N VAL A 211 -5.85 -15.04 -5.26
CA VAL A 211 -6.53 -16.00 -6.13
C VAL A 211 -6.79 -15.34 -7.48
N ARG A 212 -6.23 -15.88 -8.57
CA ARG A 212 -6.54 -15.40 -9.93
C ARG A 212 -7.06 -16.53 -10.79
N ASN A 213 -8.16 -16.32 -11.49
CA ASN A 213 -8.74 -17.27 -12.46
C ASN A 213 -9.16 -18.63 -11.88
N LEU A 214 -9.52 -18.72 -10.60
CA LEU A 214 -10.08 -19.96 -10.03
C LEU A 214 -11.60 -19.96 -10.18
N ALA A 215 -12.20 -21.12 -10.48
CA ALA A 215 -13.64 -21.27 -10.37
C ALA A 215 -14.04 -21.25 -8.89
N TYR A 216 -15.25 -20.77 -8.62
CA TYR A 216 -15.84 -20.74 -7.27
C TYR A 216 -16.32 -22.15 -6.86
N SER A 217 -15.40 -23.10 -6.68
CA SER A 217 -15.79 -24.42 -6.19
C SER A 217 -16.22 -24.37 -4.73
N ASP A 218 -17.23 -25.17 -4.39
CA ASP A 218 -17.72 -25.32 -3.02
C ASP A 218 -16.62 -25.74 -2.04
N ALA A 219 -15.63 -26.50 -2.49
CA ALA A 219 -14.49 -26.90 -1.68
C ALA A 219 -13.63 -25.69 -1.26
N LEU A 220 -13.40 -24.73 -2.17
CA LEU A 220 -12.67 -23.51 -1.88
C LEU A 220 -13.49 -22.59 -0.98
N ILE A 221 -14.78 -22.38 -1.30
CA ILE A 221 -15.72 -21.59 -0.50
C ILE A 221 -15.77 -22.11 0.94
N SER A 222 -16.00 -23.41 1.12
CA SER A 222 -16.06 -24.03 2.44
C SER A 222 -14.74 -23.88 3.21
N SER A 223 -13.61 -23.89 2.51
CA SER A 223 -12.30 -23.70 3.14
C SER A 223 -12.07 -22.23 3.55
N MET A 224 -12.58 -21.27 2.79
CA MET A 224 -12.55 -19.85 3.14
C MET A 224 -13.51 -19.53 4.29
N GLU A 225 -14.73 -20.07 4.27
CA GLU A 225 -15.70 -20.00 5.37
C GLU A 225 -15.08 -20.56 6.66
N LEU A 226 -14.38 -21.69 6.56
CA LEU A 226 -13.67 -22.29 7.69
C LEU A 226 -12.57 -21.36 8.23
N VAL A 227 -11.77 -20.72 7.37
CA VAL A 227 -10.76 -19.73 7.80
C VAL A 227 -11.43 -18.54 8.48
N ALA A 228 -12.49 -17.99 7.88
CA ALA A 228 -13.20 -16.83 8.41
C ALA A 228 -13.95 -17.11 9.73
N ALA A 229 -14.42 -18.34 9.93
CA ALA A 229 -15.07 -18.78 11.14
C ALA A 229 -14.09 -19.09 12.28
N THR A 230 -12.81 -19.35 11.98
CA THR A 230 -11.81 -19.75 12.97
C THR A 230 -11.36 -18.54 13.82
N PRO A 231 -11.61 -18.52 15.15
CA PRO A 231 -11.26 -17.38 16.00
C PRO A 231 -9.77 -17.08 15.99
N GLY A 232 -9.42 -15.81 15.83
CA GLY A 232 -8.03 -15.34 15.81
C GLY A 232 -7.26 -15.68 14.52
N LEU A 233 -7.91 -16.28 13.52
CA LEU A 233 -7.41 -16.45 12.16
C LEU A 233 -8.28 -15.61 11.22
N GLY A 234 -7.67 -14.89 10.30
CA GLY A 234 -8.41 -14.07 9.34
C GLY A 234 -7.60 -13.73 8.12
N PHE A 235 -8.30 -13.33 7.05
CA PHE A 235 -7.63 -12.84 5.86
C PHE A 235 -7.15 -11.40 6.10
N GLN A 236 -5.87 -11.13 5.89
CA GLN A 236 -5.35 -9.76 5.92
C GLN A 236 -5.50 -9.12 4.54
N THR A 237 -5.09 -9.83 3.50
CA THR A 237 -5.30 -9.45 2.11
C THR A 237 -6.03 -10.56 1.38
N LEU A 238 -7.08 -10.19 0.65
CA LEU A 238 -7.78 -11.06 -0.28
C LEU A 238 -7.76 -10.40 -1.66
N ASP A 239 -6.95 -10.92 -2.58
CA ASP A 239 -6.90 -10.46 -3.97
C ASP A 239 -7.60 -11.49 -4.86
N PHE A 240 -8.62 -11.07 -5.60
CA PHE A 240 -9.37 -11.94 -6.47
C PHE A 240 -9.59 -11.35 -7.85
N GLY A 241 -9.24 -12.15 -8.87
CA GLY A 241 -9.52 -11.86 -10.27
C GLY A 241 -10.45 -12.90 -10.86
N GLY A 242 -11.57 -12.46 -11.43
CA GLY A 242 -12.66 -13.31 -11.90
C GLY A 242 -12.22 -14.42 -12.86
N SER A 243 -12.92 -15.55 -12.80
CA SER A 243 -12.73 -16.70 -13.68
C SER A 243 -13.68 -16.63 -14.86
N ARG A 244 -13.15 -16.76 -16.08
CA ARG A 244 -13.95 -16.78 -17.33
C ARG A 244 -14.82 -18.02 -17.51
N LYS A 245 -14.85 -18.96 -16.55
CA LYS A 245 -15.62 -20.20 -16.71
C LYS A 245 -17.10 -19.96 -16.36
N LYS A 246 -17.91 -19.94 -17.43
CA LYS A 246 -19.35 -19.62 -17.53
C LYS A 246 -20.36 -20.45 -16.69
N SER A 247 -20.01 -21.09 -15.57
CA SER A 247 -20.99 -22.00 -14.92
C SER A 247 -20.92 -22.17 -13.41
N SER A 248 -20.46 -21.18 -12.64
CA SER A 248 -20.74 -21.21 -11.19
C SER A 248 -22.17 -20.75 -10.93
N ASP A 249 -22.90 -21.51 -10.11
CA ASP A 249 -24.21 -21.11 -9.62
C ASP A 249 -24.11 -19.78 -8.85
N SER A 250 -25.10 -18.92 -9.04
CA SER A 250 -25.28 -17.64 -8.32
C SER A 250 -25.15 -17.79 -6.80
N SER A 251 -25.54 -18.94 -6.26
CA SER A 251 -25.46 -19.27 -4.84
C SER A 251 -24.00 -19.41 -4.35
N SER A 252 -23.12 -20.03 -5.16
CA SER A 252 -21.71 -20.21 -4.83
C SER A 252 -20.97 -18.88 -4.81
N ILE A 253 -21.26 -17.98 -5.76
CA ILE A 253 -20.69 -16.63 -5.79
C ILE A 253 -21.12 -15.85 -4.54
N HIS A 254 -22.40 -15.91 -4.18
CA HIS A 254 -22.91 -15.17 -3.04
C HIS A 254 -22.26 -15.63 -1.73
N ARG A 255 -22.18 -16.95 -1.51
CA ARG A 255 -21.49 -17.55 -0.36
C ARG A 255 -20.02 -17.18 -0.33
N TRP A 256 -19.38 -17.20 -1.50
CA TRP A 256 -17.99 -16.81 -1.64
C TRP A 256 -17.77 -15.34 -1.23
N MET A 257 -18.61 -14.42 -1.71
CA MET A 257 -18.56 -13.00 -1.35
C MET A 257 -18.82 -12.76 0.13
N GLN A 258 -19.76 -13.50 0.74
CA GLN A 258 -20.01 -13.44 2.18
C GLN A 258 -18.81 -13.94 3.00
N ALA A 259 -18.19 -15.05 2.58
CA ALA A 259 -17.01 -15.60 3.23
C ALA A 259 -15.82 -14.63 3.13
N ALA A 260 -15.61 -14.05 1.95
CA ALA A 260 -14.59 -13.06 1.67
C ALA A 260 -14.74 -11.79 2.54
N THR A 261 -15.95 -11.27 2.63
CA THR A 261 -16.26 -10.03 3.37
C THR A 261 -16.45 -10.23 4.87
N GLY A 262 -16.47 -11.48 5.34
CA GLY A 262 -16.59 -11.80 6.77
C GLY A 262 -17.96 -11.48 7.37
N SER A 263 -19.04 -11.52 6.58
CA SER A 263 -20.40 -11.19 7.06
C SER A 263 -21.00 -12.23 8.06
N SER A 264 -20.20 -13.17 8.56
CA SER A 264 -20.65 -14.18 9.52
C SER A 264 -20.86 -13.58 10.92
N ARG A 265 -22.03 -13.85 11.51
CA ARG A 265 -22.68 -13.02 12.54
C ARG A 265 -22.01 -12.91 13.91
N ASP A 266 -21.00 -13.73 14.25
CA ASP A 266 -20.64 -13.92 15.67
C ASP A 266 -19.16 -13.70 16.05
N ASN A 267 -18.27 -13.26 15.16
CA ASN A 267 -16.85 -13.09 15.50
C ASN A 267 -16.49 -11.65 15.91
N SER A 268 -16.89 -11.25 17.11
CA SER A 268 -16.58 -9.94 17.74
C SER A 268 -15.09 -9.70 18.06
N GLN A 269 -14.19 -10.64 17.75
CA GLN A 269 -12.78 -10.60 18.20
C GLN A 269 -11.73 -10.47 17.09
N SER A 270 -12.12 -10.35 15.81
CA SER A 270 -11.14 -10.12 14.73
C SER A 270 -10.91 -8.63 14.51
N SER A 271 -10.05 -7.99 15.31
CA SER A 271 -9.60 -6.60 15.13
C SER A 271 -8.73 -6.37 13.87
N ARG A 272 -8.67 -7.33 12.94
CA ARG A 272 -7.74 -7.29 11.81
C ARG A 272 -8.34 -6.57 10.62
N LYS A 273 -7.67 -5.49 10.23
CA LYS A 273 -7.98 -4.71 9.03
C LYS A 273 -7.81 -5.59 7.79
N ARG A 274 -8.92 -5.88 7.10
CA ARG A 274 -8.86 -6.63 5.83
C ARG A 274 -8.77 -5.69 4.63
N ARG A 275 -7.90 -6.02 3.69
CA ARG A 275 -7.82 -5.44 2.35
C ARG A 275 -8.41 -6.43 1.34
N ILE A 276 -9.43 -6.00 0.60
CA ILE A 276 -9.98 -6.73 -0.53
C ILE A 276 -9.51 -6.06 -1.82
N SER A 277 -9.01 -6.84 -2.77
CA SER A 277 -8.61 -6.42 -4.11
C SER A 277 -9.38 -7.23 -5.14
N ILE A 278 -9.97 -6.55 -6.12
CA ILE A 278 -10.91 -7.13 -7.08
C ILE A 278 -10.47 -6.76 -8.48
N GLN A 279 -10.41 -7.77 -9.33
CA GLN A 279 -10.15 -7.65 -10.75
C GLN A 279 -11.26 -8.36 -11.53
N SER A 280 -11.84 -7.67 -12.51
CA SER A 280 -12.74 -8.25 -13.53
C SER A 280 -13.86 -9.16 -12.98
N LEU A 281 -14.93 -8.55 -12.46
CA LEU A 281 -16.18 -9.26 -12.13
C LEU A 281 -17.24 -9.06 -13.23
N SER A 282 -18.12 -10.03 -13.40
CA SER A 282 -19.41 -9.83 -14.08
C SER A 282 -20.31 -8.91 -13.28
N ASP A 283 -21.35 -8.38 -13.91
CA ASP A 283 -22.27 -7.42 -13.27
C ASP A 283 -22.98 -8.02 -12.05
N HIS A 284 -23.43 -9.28 -12.19
CA HIS A 284 -24.09 -9.99 -11.09
C HIS A 284 -23.13 -10.25 -9.92
N GLU A 285 -21.91 -10.71 -10.20
CA GLU A 285 -20.88 -10.90 -9.17
C GLU A 285 -20.54 -9.58 -8.47
N PHE A 286 -20.46 -8.49 -9.22
CA PHE A 286 -20.19 -7.17 -8.67
C PHE A 286 -21.32 -6.66 -7.77
N ALA A 287 -22.58 -6.82 -8.18
CA ALA A 287 -23.74 -6.49 -7.34
C ALA A 287 -23.77 -7.33 -6.06
N GLN A 288 -23.50 -8.64 -6.15
CA GLN A 288 -23.40 -9.51 -4.98
C GLN A 288 -22.24 -9.13 -4.05
N PHE A 289 -21.09 -8.73 -4.62
CA PHE A 289 -19.96 -8.20 -3.86
C PHE A 289 -20.37 -6.96 -3.07
N CYS A 290 -20.97 -5.99 -3.74
CA CYS A 290 -21.50 -4.77 -3.14
C CYS A 290 -22.49 -5.07 -2.01
N ALA A 291 -23.48 -5.95 -2.26
CA ALA A 291 -24.45 -6.39 -1.27
C ALA A 291 -23.81 -7.04 -0.03
N ALA A 292 -22.76 -7.85 -0.21
CA ALA A 292 -22.00 -8.43 0.88
C ALA A 292 -21.19 -7.38 1.66
N LEU A 293 -20.61 -6.42 0.93
CA LEU A 293 -19.77 -5.36 1.50
C LEU A 293 -20.57 -4.40 2.39
N ILE A 294 -21.82 -4.07 2.04
CA ILE A 294 -22.72 -3.21 2.84
C ILE A 294 -22.79 -3.65 4.32
N ARG A 295 -22.71 -4.95 4.57
CA ARG A 295 -22.83 -5.55 5.92
C ARG A 295 -21.48 -5.97 6.52
N SER A 296 -20.38 -5.68 5.84
CA SER A 296 -19.05 -6.12 6.23
C SER A 296 -18.43 -5.23 7.29
N ARG A 297 -18.14 -5.78 8.47
CA ARG A 297 -17.54 -5.04 9.60
C ARG A 297 -16.02 -5.17 9.70
N ASP A 298 -15.41 -6.00 8.85
CA ASP A 298 -13.99 -6.33 8.91
C ASP A 298 -13.19 -5.75 7.73
N VAL A 299 -13.86 -5.31 6.66
CA VAL A 299 -13.19 -4.79 5.45
C VAL A 299 -12.93 -3.30 5.60
N HIS A 300 -11.65 -2.92 5.57
CA HIS A 300 -11.22 -1.53 5.77
C HIS A 300 -10.71 -0.88 4.49
N LYS A 301 -10.13 -1.70 3.59
CA LYS A 301 -9.61 -1.23 2.30
C LYS A 301 -10.18 -2.06 1.16
N VAL A 302 -10.76 -1.39 0.18
CA VAL A 302 -11.23 -2.00 -1.07
C VAL A 302 -10.40 -1.46 -2.23
N VAL A 303 -9.93 -2.34 -3.10
CA VAL A 303 -9.20 -1.99 -4.33
C VAL A 303 -9.93 -2.59 -5.51
N LEU A 304 -10.36 -1.76 -6.44
CA LEU A 304 -11.10 -2.14 -7.64
C LEU A 304 -10.23 -1.83 -8.85
N THR A 305 -9.82 -2.86 -9.58
CA THR A 305 -8.96 -2.70 -10.78
C THR A 305 -9.71 -3.14 -12.03
N ASN A 306 -9.99 -2.18 -12.92
CA ASN A 306 -10.73 -2.36 -14.17
C ASN A 306 -12.09 -3.05 -13.98
N VAL A 307 -12.70 -2.87 -12.80
CA VAL A 307 -13.99 -3.48 -12.46
C VAL A 307 -15.15 -2.65 -12.99
N LEU A 308 -15.07 -1.32 -13.05
CA LEU A 308 -16.23 -0.51 -13.49
C LEU A 308 -16.24 -0.31 -15.01
N SER A 309 -15.11 -0.51 -15.69
CA SER A 309 -14.97 -0.34 -17.14
C SER A 309 -15.18 -1.62 -17.95
N CYS A 310 -15.62 -2.73 -17.34
CA CYS A 310 -15.72 -4.02 -18.04
C CYS A 310 -16.80 -3.94 -19.13
N PRO A 311 -16.44 -4.05 -20.42
CA PRO A 311 -17.41 -4.07 -21.51
C PRO A 311 -18.00 -5.48 -21.60
N SER A 312 -18.92 -5.82 -20.70
CA SER A 312 -19.85 -6.93 -20.93
C SER A 312 -20.98 -6.43 -21.82
N ASP A 313 -21.36 -7.21 -22.83
CA ASP A 313 -22.29 -6.83 -23.92
C ASP A 313 -23.71 -6.40 -23.48
N HIS A 314 -24.02 -6.39 -22.18
CA HIS A 314 -25.39 -6.25 -21.68
C HIS A 314 -25.59 -5.29 -20.51
N TRP A 315 -24.54 -4.66 -19.95
CA TRP A 315 -24.72 -3.86 -18.75
C TRP A 315 -24.10 -2.46 -18.84
N ASN A 316 -24.85 -1.48 -18.36
CA ASN A 316 -24.48 -0.07 -18.31
C ASN A 316 -23.45 0.19 -17.17
N PRO A 317 -22.24 0.69 -17.45
CA PRO A 317 -21.24 1.05 -16.42
C PRO A 317 -21.80 1.92 -15.29
N ALA A 318 -22.78 2.78 -15.60
CA ALA A 318 -23.56 3.54 -14.63
C ALA A 318 -24.06 2.69 -13.46
N HIS A 319 -24.62 1.52 -13.74
CA HIS A 319 -25.20 0.69 -12.70
C HIS A 319 -24.15 0.10 -11.76
N ARG A 320 -22.93 -0.19 -12.24
CA ARG A 320 -21.82 -0.59 -11.35
C ARG A 320 -21.42 0.56 -10.44
N TRP A 321 -21.34 1.78 -10.98
CA TRP A 321 -21.13 2.96 -10.14
C TRP A 321 -22.27 3.16 -9.13
N ALA A 322 -23.53 2.91 -9.51
CA ALA A 322 -24.68 3.00 -8.61
C ALA A 322 -24.52 2.07 -7.41
N TRP A 323 -24.23 0.79 -7.68
CA TRP A 323 -23.96 -0.19 -6.62
C TRP A 323 -22.78 0.20 -5.75
N LEU A 324 -21.71 0.71 -6.35
CA LEU A 324 -20.51 1.10 -5.61
C LEU A 324 -20.81 2.29 -4.69
N LEU A 325 -21.44 3.35 -5.22
CA LEU A 325 -21.77 4.54 -4.47
C LEU A 325 -22.80 4.26 -3.39
N TYR A 326 -23.84 3.50 -3.72
CA TYR A 326 -24.83 3.02 -2.74
C TYR A 326 -24.12 2.25 -1.63
N THR A 327 -23.26 1.31 -1.98
CA THR A 327 -22.55 0.49 -0.99
C THR A 327 -21.66 1.33 -0.08
N LEU A 328 -20.85 2.23 -0.64
CA LEU A 328 -19.78 2.89 0.10
C LEU A 328 -20.20 4.17 0.81
N PHE A 329 -21.22 4.85 0.29
CA PHE A 329 -21.54 6.20 0.72
C PHE A 329 -22.98 6.34 1.24
N ARG A 330 -23.85 5.33 1.21
CA ARG A 330 -25.18 5.47 1.81
C ARG A 330 -25.16 5.39 3.34
N PRO A 331 -25.95 6.22 4.05
CA PRO A 331 -26.05 6.17 5.51
C PRO A 331 -26.49 4.82 6.06
N GLU A 332 -27.26 4.07 5.26
CA GLU A 332 -27.76 2.73 5.58
C GLU A 332 -26.65 1.67 5.57
N SER A 333 -25.51 1.96 4.95
CA SER A 333 -24.38 1.04 4.87
C SER A 333 -23.69 0.91 6.23
N GLN A 334 -23.60 -0.33 6.73
CA GLN A 334 -22.99 -0.66 8.02
C GLN A 334 -21.54 -1.11 7.89
N HIS A 335 -20.88 -0.78 6.78
CA HIS A 335 -19.55 -1.31 6.49
C HIS A 335 -18.46 -0.57 7.28
N SER A 336 -17.32 -1.23 7.46
CA SER A 336 -16.11 -0.65 8.06
C SER A 336 -15.12 -0.04 7.06
N VAL A 337 -15.48 0.05 5.77
CA VAL A 337 -14.56 0.53 4.73
C VAL A 337 -14.17 1.98 4.98
N THR A 338 -12.87 2.23 5.17
CA THR A 338 -12.30 3.56 5.37
C THR A 338 -11.49 4.04 4.16
N SER A 339 -11.04 3.11 3.31
CA SER A 339 -10.21 3.40 2.14
C SER A 339 -10.68 2.66 0.91
N VAL A 340 -10.83 3.39 -0.19
CA VAL A 340 -11.22 2.85 -1.49
C VAL A 340 -10.20 3.28 -2.53
N SER A 341 -9.75 2.33 -3.34
CA SER A 341 -8.84 2.57 -4.45
C SER A 341 -9.47 2.06 -5.73
N ILE A 342 -9.61 2.94 -6.71
CA ILE A 342 -10.20 2.67 -8.01
C ILE A 342 -9.08 2.87 -9.04
N VAL A 343 -8.67 1.77 -9.67
CA VAL A 343 -7.66 1.74 -10.72
C VAL A 343 -8.38 1.39 -12.02
N GLN A 344 -8.50 2.33 -12.94
CA GLN A 344 -9.29 2.18 -14.16
C GLN A 344 -8.62 2.81 -15.37
N ASP A 345 -9.10 2.42 -16.54
CA ASP A 345 -8.66 3.06 -17.77
C ASP A 345 -9.29 4.45 -17.88
N ALA A 346 -10.61 4.58 -17.71
CA ALA A 346 -11.33 5.85 -17.76
C ALA A 346 -12.55 5.87 -16.83
N ILE A 347 -12.98 7.06 -16.41
CA ILE A 347 -14.30 7.32 -15.80
C ILE A 347 -15.05 8.25 -16.75
N GLN A 348 -16.12 7.78 -17.36
CA GLN A 348 -16.93 8.63 -18.25
C GLN A 348 -17.95 9.43 -17.45
N LEU A 349 -18.22 10.66 -17.89
CA LEU A 349 -19.21 11.51 -17.23
C LEU A 349 -20.62 10.90 -17.26
N SER A 350 -20.99 10.26 -18.38
CA SER A 350 -22.29 9.57 -18.53
C SER A 350 -22.52 8.52 -17.44
N ASP A 351 -21.45 7.85 -17.00
CA ASP A 351 -21.52 6.79 -16.00
C ASP A 351 -21.82 7.36 -14.61
N ILE A 352 -21.38 8.58 -14.33
CA ILE A 352 -21.59 9.24 -13.03
C ILE A 352 -22.88 10.08 -13.03
N LEU A 353 -23.19 10.80 -14.11
CA LEU A 353 -24.38 11.68 -14.17
C LEU A 353 -25.70 10.91 -14.11
N SER A 354 -25.75 9.72 -14.70
CA SER A 354 -26.90 8.82 -14.57
C SER A 354 -27.24 8.52 -13.11
N LEU A 355 -26.25 8.59 -12.21
CA LEU A 355 -26.43 8.39 -10.76
C LEU A 355 -26.99 9.61 -10.06
N CYS A 356 -26.61 10.82 -10.50
CA CYS A 356 -27.11 12.06 -9.92
C CYS A 356 -28.63 12.19 -10.10
N VAL A 357 -29.17 11.62 -11.19
CA VAL A 357 -30.62 11.59 -11.45
C VAL A 357 -31.32 10.54 -10.56
N ASP A 358 -30.75 9.34 -10.44
CA ASP A 358 -31.42 8.19 -9.80
C ASP A 358 -31.19 8.05 -8.28
N THR A 359 -30.10 8.60 -7.74
CA THR A 359 -29.80 8.52 -6.29
C THR A 359 -30.82 9.27 -5.43
N SER A 360 -31.66 10.11 -6.01
CA SER A 360 -32.78 10.72 -5.32
C SER A 360 -34.04 9.84 -5.27
N ALA A 361 -34.16 8.81 -6.11
CA ALA A 361 -35.46 8.22 -6.44
C ALA A 361 -35.65 6.73 -6.12
N SER A 362 -34.63 5.88 -5.95
CA SER A 362 -34.88 4.47 -5.57
C SER A 362 -33.67 3.71 -5.03
N ASP A 363 -33.95 2.75 -4.13
CA ASP A 363 -33.00 1.71 -3.72
C ASP A 363 -32.71 0.80 -4.93
N PRO A 364 -31.45 0.61 -5.37
CA PRO A 364 -31.13 -0.30 -6.48
C PRO A 364 -31.56 -1.76 -6.23
N LEU A 365 -31.94 -2.11 -4.99
CA LEU A 365 -32.55 -3.40 -4.65
C LEU A 365 -34.05 -3.51 -5.03
N ASN A 366 -34.74 -2.39 -5.27
CA ASN A 366 -36.19 -2.31 -5.50
C ASN A 366 -36.52 -1.90 -6.94
N ASP A 367 -35.88 -2.53 -7.93
CA ASP A 367 -36.09 -2.22 -9.34
C ASP A 367 -37.44 -2.76 -9.85
N THR A 368 -38.53 -2.10 -9.45
CA THR A 368 -39.83 -2.15 -10.11
C THR A 368 -40.43 -0.74 -10.13
N THR A 369 -40.20 -0.05 -11.25
CA THR A 369 -41.06 0.99 -11.84
C THR A 369 -41.53 2.12 -10.92
N ALA A 370 -40.79 3.25 -10.91
CA ALA A 370 -41.40 4.56 -10.67
C ALA A 370 -40.60 5.68 -11.35
N ARG A 371 -41.33 6.53 -12.07
CA ARG A 371 -40.86 7.69 -12.84
C ARG A 371 -41.17 8.93 -11.99
N ALA A 372 -40.17 9.74 -11.60
CA ALA A 372 -40.43 11.06 -11.01
C ALA A 372 -39.26 12.05 -11.13
N GLU A 373 -39.68 13.32 -11.16
CA GLU A 373 -39.03 14.61 -11.38
C GLU A 373 -37.70 14.89 -10.67
N SER A 374 -36.86 15.73 -11.30
CA SER A 374 -35.47 16.00 -10.93
C SER A 374 -35.29 16.79 -9.62
N PRO A 375 -34.61 16.22 -8.62
CA PRO A 375 -34.08 16.97 -7.48
C PRO A 375 -32.59 17.26 -7.70
N GLN A 376 -32.09 18.38 -7.19
CA GLN A 376 -30.65 18.61 -7.15
C GLN A 376 -29.96 17.62 -6.21
N PRO A 377 -28.81 17.04 -6.59
CA PRO A 377 -28.10 16.08 -5.76
C PRO A 377 -27.59 16.76 -4.49
N SER A 378 -28.14 16.36 -3.35
CA SER A 378 -27.59 16.77 -2.05
C SER A 378 -26.32 15.96 -1.76
N PRO A 379 -25.24 16.59 -1.26
CA PRO A 379 -23.99 15.87 -0.99
C PRO A 379 -24.22 14.74 0.01
N ILE A 380 -23.66 13.57 -0.29
CA ILE A 380 -23.82 12.37 0.51
C ILE A 380 -22.95 12.50 1.77
N ARG A 381 -23.57 12.65 2.94
CA ARG A 381 -22.87 12.99 4.21
C ARG A 381 -22.48 11.78 5.07
N THR A 382 -22.04 10.68 4.47
CA THR A 382 -21.60 9.53 5.27
C THR A 382 -20.14 9.60 5.63
N HIS A 383 -19.83 9.12 6.83
CA HIS A 383 -18.55 9.34 7.50
C HIS A 383 -17.57 8.17 7.37
N SER A 384 -17.91 7.11 6.64
CA SER A 384 -17.14 5.86 6.66
C SER A 384 -15.87 5.95 5.80
N VAL A 385 -16.00 6.33 4.53
CA VAL A 385 -14.86 6.38 3.59
C VAL A 385 -14.14 7.73 3.68
N GLY A 386 -13.03 7.76 4.41
CA GLY A 386 -12.18 8.95 4.53
C GLY A 386 -11.04 9.02 3.50
N ARG A 387 -10.70 7.92 2.81
CA ARG A 387 -9.61 7.86 1.84
C ARG A 387 -10.06 7.34 0.47
N LEU A 388 -9.87 8.15 -0.56
CA LEU A 388 -10.12 7.79 -1.96
C LEU A 388 -8.81 7.84 -2.75
N VAL A 389 -8.52 6.80 -3.52
CA VAL A 389 -7.39 6.72 -4.44
C VAL A 389 -7.93 6.46 -5.85
N LEU A 390 -7.73 7.37 -6.78
CA LEU A 390 -8.12 7.24 -8.18
C LEU A 390 -6.87 7.15 -9.04
N SER A 391 -6.71 6.05 -9.76
CA SER A 391 -5.64 5.87 -10.74
C SER A 391 -6.29 5.63 -12.10
N LEU A 392 -6.22 6.62 -12.99
CA LEU A 392 -6.93 6.65 -14.26
C LEU A 392 -5.94 6.78 -15.42
N LYS A 393 -6.13 6.03 -16.50
CA LYS A 393 -5.29 6.18 -17.71
C LYS A 393 -5.68 7.43 -18.51
N THR A 394 -6.97 7.64 -18.71
CA THR A 394 -7.51 8.80 -19.41
C THR A 394 -8.54 9.51 -18.54
N ILE A 395 -8.53 10.83 -18.60
CA ILE A 395 -9.48 11.67 -17.88
C ILE A 395 -10.49 12.17 -18.92
N GLU A 396 -11.78 11.87 -18.71
CA GLU A 396 -12.81 12.79 -19.15
C GLU A 396 -13.05 13.73 -17.96
N ASP A 397 -12.53 14.96 -18.02
CA ASP A 397 -12.43 15.91 -16.87
C ASP A 397 -13.71 16.03 -16.04
N CYS A 398 -14.84 15.87 -16.70
CA CYS A 398 -16.16 15.99 -16.13
C CYS A 398 -16.55 14.82 -15.20
N GLY A 399 -16.11 13.58 -15.47
CA GLY A 399 -16.50 12.41 -14.67
C GLY A 399 -15.94 12.43 -13.24
N VAL A 400 -14.68 12.83 -13.08
CA VAL A 400 -14.04 12.92 -11.76
C VAL A 400 -14.59 14.10 -10.95
N LYS A 401 -14.86 15.25 -11.58
CA LYS A 401 -15.52 16.40 -10.94
C LYS A 401 -16.87 15.95 -10.35
N ALA A 402 -17.73 15.35 -11.17
CA ALA A 402 -19.04 14.85 -10.74
C ALA A 402 -18.94 13.81 -9.62
N LEU A 403 -17.94 12.92 -9.66
CA LEU A 403 -17.71 11.96 -8.59
C LEU A 403 -17.35 12.67 -7.28
N LEU A 404 -16.43 13.64 -7.31
CA LEU A 404 -16.02 14.39 -6.13
C LEU A 404 -17.13 15.28 -5.57
N GLU A 405 -18.03 15.82 -6.39
CA GLU A 405 -19.23 16.51 -5.90
C GLU A 405 -20.11 15.59 -5.04
N LEU A 406 -20.20 14.31 -5.40
CA LEU A 406 -20.99 13.31 -4.67
C LEU A 406 -20.30 12.83 -3.39
N VAL A 407 -18.98 12.58 -3.44
CA VAL A 407 -18.26 11.84 -2.38
C VAL A 407 -17.10 12.59 -1.74
N GLY A 408 -16.79 13.81 -2.18
CA GLY A 408 -15.61 14.57 -1.76
C GLY A 408 -15.66 15.08 -0.32
N TRP A 409 -16.86 15.43 0.17
CA TRP A 409 -17.03 16.08 1.47
C TRP A 409 -16.43 15.33 2.67
N PRO A 410 -16.65 14.01 2.84
CA PRO A 410 -16.07 13.26 3.95
C PRO A 410 -14.58 12.91 3.77
N LEU A 411 -13.98 13.19 2.60
CA LEU A 411 -12.61 12.78 2.32
C LEU A 411 -11.62 13.58 3.17
N THR A 412 -10.74 12.84 3.82
CA THR A 412 -9.55 13.37 4.52
C THR A 412 -8.28 13.08 3.72
N HIS A 413 -8.32 12.10 2.83
CA HIS A 413 -7.20 11.69 1.99
C HIS A 413 -7.68 11.46 0.56
N LEU A 414 -7.06 12.13 -0.40
CA LEU A 414 -7.34 12.01 -1.82
C LEU A 414 -6.02 11.78 -2.55
N SER A 415 -5.97 10.73 -3.36
CA SER A 415 -4.82 10.43 -4.22
C SER A 415 -5.31 10.34 -5.65
N LEU A 416 -4.78 11.19 -6.53
CA LEU A 416 -5.12 11.28 -7.94
C LEU A 416 -3.88 10.91 -8.74
N SER A 417 -3.95 9.87 -9.56
CA SER A 417 -2.89 9.49 -10.50
C SER A 417 -3.49 9.43 -11.89
N LEU A 418 -3.15 10.40 -12.73
CA LEU A 418 -3.76 10.54 -14.04
C LEU A 418 -2.66 10.49 -15.08
N HIS A 419 -2.74 9.52 -15.99
CA HIS A 419 -1.65 9.24 -16.92
C HIS A 419 -1.70 10.05 -18.22
N ASN A 420 -2.77 10.81 -18.44
CA ASN A 420 -2.88 11.70 -19.59
C ASN A 420 -2.48 13.12 -19.18
N GLN A 421 -1.66 13.78 -20.00
CA GLN A 421 -1.18 15.16 -19.77
C GLN A 421 -2.27 16.22 -20.04
N ASP A 422 -3.55 15.84 -20.00
CA ASP A 422 -4.64 16.78 -20.14
C ASP A 422 -4.63 17.71 -18.93
N ALA A 423 -4.92 19.00 -19.18
CA ALA A 423 -4.67 20.06 -18.21
C ALA A 423 -5.59 19.93 -16.99
N PHE A 424 -4.98 19.78 -15.81
CA PHE A 424 -5.58 20.22 -14.54
C PHE A 424 -5.64 21.74 -14.56
N ASP A 425 -6.69 22.24 -15.20
CA ASP A 425 -6.93 23.67 -15.23
C ASP A 425 -7.13 24.22 -13.82
N GLU A 426 -6.91 25.52 -13.68
CA GLU A 426 -7.08 26.22 -12.41
C GLU A 426 -8.47 25.97 -11.80
N SER A 427 -9.49 25.87 -12.67
CA SER A 427 -10.88 25.59 -12.30
C SER A 427 -11.05 24.20 -11.70
N TYR A 428 -10.36 23.18 -12.22
CA TYR A 428 -10.42 21.81 -11.74
C TYR A 428 -9.83 21.70 -10.35
N LEU A 429 -8.64 22.23 -10.11
CA LEU A 429 -8.00 22.17 -8.80
C LEU A 429 -8.85 22.90 -7.75
N ALA A 430 -9.34 24.11 -8.08
CA ALA A 430 -10.27 24.84 -7.22
C ALA A 430 -11.53 24.00 -6.91
N HIS A 431 -12.08 23.32 -7.92
CA HIS A 431 -13.24 22.45 -7.75
C HIS A 431 -12.96 21.25 -6.83
N VAL A 432 -11.81 20.58 -6.96
CA VAL A 432 -11.40 19.47 -6.08
C VAL A 432 -11.33 19.92 -4.63
N LEU A 433 -10.72 21.09 -4.38
CA LEU A 433 -10.58 21.67 -3.05
C LEU A 433 -11.94 22.06 -2.46
N ASN A 434 -12.83 22.63 -3.28
CA ASN A 434 -14.19 22.98 -2.87
C ASN A 434 -15.05 21.76 -2.53
N CYS A 435 -14.92 20.67 -3.29
CA CYS A 435 -15.65 19.44 -3.03
C CYS A 435 -15.13 18.69 -1.80
N SER A 436 -13.86 18.92 -1.41
CA SER A 436 -13.17 18.17 -0.35
C SER A 436 -12.64 19.09 0.76
N PRO A 437 -13.49 19.83 1.49
CA PRO A 437 -13.05 20.84 2.47
C PRO A 437 -12.36 20.23 3.71
N ASN A 438 -12.55 18.94 3.97
CA ASN A 438 -11.94 18.23 5.09
C ASN A 438 -10.62 17.55 4.73
N LEU A 439 -10.08 17.83 3.54
CA LEU A 439 -8.89 17.16 3.03
C LEU A 439 -7.66 17.54 3.86
N VAL A 440 -7.00 16.52 4.40
CA VAL A 440 -5.77 16.61 5.20
C VAL A 440 -4.56 16.17 4.38
N ARG A 441 -4.74 15.21 3.47
CA ARG A 441 -3.70 14.73 2.56
C ARG A 441 -4.18 14.75 1.12
N LEU A 442 -3.42 15.40 0.26
CA LEU A 442 -3.60 15.37 -1.19
C LEU A 442 -2.33 14.81 -1.82
N GLU A 443 -2.48 13.72 -2.57
CA GLU A 443 -1.46 13.15 -3.42
C GLU A 443 -1.90 13.30 -4.87
N ALA A 444 -1.04 13.82 -5.72
CA ALA A 444 -1.32 14.05 -7.13
C ALA A 444 -0.11 13.62 -7.94
N HIS A 445 -0.34 12.72 -8.88
CA HIS A 445 0.70 12.09 -9.69
C HIS A 445 0.42 12.36 -11.17
N SER A 446 1.44 12.81 -11.89
CA SER A 446 1.39 13.02 -13.35
C SER A 446 0.37 14.05 -13.83
N LEU A 447 0.07 15.07 -13.00
CA LEU A 447 -0.88 16.15 -13.36
C LEU A 447 -0.23 17.32 -14.08
N LEU A 448 -0.93 17.94 -15.02
CA LEU A 448 -0.57 19.23 -15.62
C LEU A 448 -1.31 20.37 -14.92
N ILE A 449 -0.67 21.03 -13.96
CA ILE A 449 -1.24 22.11 -13.15
C ILE A 449 -1.00 23.46 -13.84
N ASP A 450 -2.05 24.25 -14.04
CA ASP A 450 -1.88 25.60 -14.61
C ASP A 450 -1.15 26.54 -13.66
N SER A 451 -1.61 26.60 -12.40
CA SER A 451 -1.10 27.51 -11.36
C SER A 451 -1.31 26.95 -9.96
N PHE A 452 -0.47 27.36 -9.01
CA PHE A 452 -0.64 27.08 -7.57
C PHE A 452 -1.59 28.07 -6.87
N GLN A 453 -2.11 29.07 -7.59
CA GLN A 453 -3.02 30.08 -7.03
C GLN A 453 -4.27 29.48 -6.35
N PRO A 454 -4.92 28.43 -6.87
CA PRO A 454 -6.06 27.81 -6.19
C PRO A 454 -5.73 27.28 -4.79
N PHE A 455 -4.50 26.80 -4.56
CA PHE A 455 -4.09 26.41 -3.22
C PHE A 455 -4.04 27.62 -2.31
N LEU A 456 -3.40 28.71 -2.75
CA LEU A 456 -3.25 29.94 -1.98
C LEU A 456 -4.63 30.50 -1.59
N ASP A 457 -5.51 30.66 -2.58
CA ASP A 457 -6.87 31.16 -2.39
C ASP A 457 -7.68 30.28 -1.43
N ALA A 458 -7.56 28.95 -1.55
CA ALA A 458 -8.26 28.01 -0.69
C ALA A 458 -7.73 28.04 0.77
N TYR A 459 -6.44 28.30 0.99
CA TYR A 459 -5.89 28.49 2.33
C TYR A 459 -6.31 29.83 2.93
N GLU A 460 -6.27 30.92 2.16
CA GLU A 460 -6.67 32.25 2.62
C GLU A 460 -8.16 32.30 2.99
N SER A 461 -9.01 31.64 2.20
CA SER A 461 -10.44 31.50 2.47
C SER A 461 -10.77 30.45 3.55
N ASN A 462 -9.77 29.78 4.14
CA ASN A 462 -9.93 28.67 5.10
C ASN A 462 -10.79 27.50 4.57
N GLN A 463 -10.85 27.32 3.26
CA GLN A 463 -11.54 26.21 2.60
C GLN A 463 -10.65 24.95 2.50
N CYS A 464 -9.35 25.11 2.68
CA CYS A 464 -8.36 24.04 2.63
C CYS A 464 -7.66 23.84 3.98
N ARG A 465 -7.46 22.57 4.37
CA ARG A 465 -6.75 22.17 5.59
C ARG A 465 -5.66 21.12 5.35
N ILE A 466 -5.13 21.08 4.13
CA ILE A 466 -4.16 20.07 3.73
C ILE A 466 -2.88 20.25 4.57
N SER A 467 -2.54 19.23 5.34
CA SER A 467 -1.27 19.19 6.09
C SER A 467 -0.18 18.41 5.34
N SER A 468 -0.58 17.61 4.35
CA SER A 468 0.33 16.77 3.55
C SER A 468 0.01 16.93 2.07
N LEU A 469 0.92 17.55 1.34
CA LEU A 469 0.81 17.77 -0.10
C LEU A 469 1.94 17.04 -0.82
N GLU A 470 1.57 16.15 -1.73
CA GLU A 470 2.50 15.34 -2.52
C GLU A 470 2.15 15.51 -3.99
N LEU A 471 3.00 16.21 -4.75
CA LEU A 471 2.84 16.47 -6.18
C LEU A 471 4.01 15.80 -6.91
N THR A 472 3.78 14.62 -7.48
CA THR A 472 4.82 13.83 -8.14
C THR A 472 4.64 13.81 -9.65
N ARG A 473 5.74 13.98 -10.39
CA ARG A 473 5.75 14.10 -11.86
C ARG A 473 4.76 15.13 -12.41
N CYS A 474 4.50 16.21 -11.67
CA CYS A 474 3.55 17.25 -12.07
C CYS A 474 4.22 18.27 -12.99
N LEU A 475 3.53 18.67 -14.05
CA LEU A 475 3.95 19.77 -14.93
C LEU A 475 3.24 21.05 -14.50
N VAL A 476 3.95 22.17 -14.41
CA VAL A 476 3.36 23.45 -13.93
C VAL A 476 3.53 24.52 -14.99
N ARG A 477 2.44 25.04 -15.56
CA ARG A 477 2.52 26.03 -16.64
C ARG A 477 3.03 27.38 -16.15
N ASP A 478 2.42 27.92 -15.09
CA ASP A 478 2.87 29.17 -14.48
C ASP A 478 3.91 28.91 -13.40
N ARG A 479 5.18 29.07 -13.77
CA ARG A 479 6.31 28.95 -12.83
C ARG A 479 6.30 30.03 -11.75
N HIS A 480 5.75 31.22 -12.02
CA HIS A 480 5.71 32.29 -11.02
C HIS A 480 4.78 31.93 -9.86
N SER A 481 3.70 31.20 -10.12
CA SER A 481 2.83 30.66 -9.06
C SER A 481 3.57 29.77 -8.05
N VAL A 482 4.58 29.01 -8.49
CA VAL A 482 5.40 28.17 -7.59
C VAL A 482 6.28 29.03 -6.68
N PHE A 483 6.85 30.12 -7.20
CA PHE A 483 7.57 31.09 -6.37
C PHE A 483 6.64 31.76 -5.36
N ALA A 484 5.46 32.21 -5.79
CA ALA A 484 4.46 32.79 -4.91
C ALA A 484 4.04 31.80 -3.80
N PHE A 485 3.91 30.51 -4.14
CA PHE A 485 3.64 29.45 -3.17
C PHE A 485 4.76 29.28 -2.14
N VAL A 486 6.02 29.31 -2.56
CA VAL A 486 7.18 29.24 -1.65
C VAL A 486 7.29 30.50 -0.79
N ASP A 487 7.00 31.68 -1.34
CA ASP A 487 6.97 32.94 -0.60
C ASP A 487 5.84 32.95 0.44
N ALA A 488 4.68 32.41 0.11
CA ALA A 488 3.58 32.22 1.06
C ALA A 488 3.98 31.28 2.20
N LEU A 489 4.68 30.17 1.90
CA LEU A 489 5.24 29.26 2.90
C LEU A 489 6.33 29.90 3.79
N ARG A 490 6.97 30.96 3.31
CA ARG A 490 7.97 31.71 4.06
C ARG A 490 7.34 32.68 5.05
N ASP A 491 6.16 33.21 4.76
CA ASP A 491 5.43 34.11 5.66
C ASP A 491 4.79 33.33 6.83
N PRO A 492 5.21 33.57 8.09
CA PRO A 492 4.62 32.92 9.26
C PRO A 492 3.14 33.25 9.50
N GLN A 493 2.64 34.36 8.92
CA GLN A 493 1.24 34.76 9.06
C GLN A 493 0.31 34.08 8.06
N HIS A 494 0.85 33.61 6.94
CA HIS A 494 0.06 32.94 5.92
C HIS A 494 -0.59 31.65 6.45
N ALA A 495 -1.82 31.38 6.04
CA ALA A 495 -2.59 30.22 6.52
C ALA A 495 -1.94 28.88 6.14
N ILE A 496 -1.34 28.81 4.94
CA ILE A 496 -0.61 27.63 4.47
C ILE A 496 0.56 27.25 5.40
N THR A 497 1.37 28.23 5.81
CA THR A 497 2.52 28.04 6.70
C THR A 497 2.13 27.46 8.04
N LYS A 498 0.92 27.78 8.53
CA LYS A 498 0.39 27.29 9.80
C LYS A 498 -0.11 25.85 9.73
N THR A 499 -0.36 25.33 8.53
CA THR A 499 -1.09 24.08 8.30
C THR A 499 -0.24 22.99 7.66
N LEU A 500 0.53 23.34 6.62
CA LEU A 500 1.30 22.38 5.82
C LEU A 500 2.53 21.89 6.60
N ARG A 501 2.65 20.57 6.73
CA ARG A 501 3.73 19.89 7.47
C ARG A 501 4.57 18.96 6.61
N TYR A 502 3.95 18.34 5.61
CA TYR A 502 4.62 17.48 4.64
C TYR A 502 4.43 18.08 3.25
N LEU A 503 5.56 18.27 2.55
CA LEU A 503 5.59 18.74 1.18
C LEU A 503 6.52 17.87 0.36
N GLU A 504 6.00 17.27 -0.70
CA GLU A 504 6.79 16.55 -1.69
C GLU A 504 6.49 17.10 -3.08
N LEU A 505 7.54 17.48 -3.80
CA LEU A 505 7.45 18.13 -5.11
C LEU A 505 8.45 17.51 -6.09
N GLN A 506 7.91 16.85 -7.12
CA GLN A 506 8.63 16.44 -8.32
C GLN A 506 8.00 17.14 -9.52
N LEU A 507 8.65 18.23 -9.95
CA LEU A 507 8.21 19.04 -11.08
C LEU A 507 8.85 18.51 -12.36
N GLY A 508 8.04 18.18 -13.37
CA GLY A 508 8.51 17.59 -14.62
C GLY A 508 9.43 18.52 -15.41
N GLN A 509 10.41 17.94 -16.10
CA GLN A 509 11.49 18.66 -16.78
C GLN A 509 11.00 19.59 -17.89
N HIS A 510 9.89 19.25 -18.57
CA HIS A 510 9.38 20.01 -19.70
C HIS A 510 8.83 21.40 -19.32
N THR A 511 8.42 21.60 -18.07
CA THR A 511 7.91 22.88 -17.57
C THR A 511 8.88 23.51 -16.59
N ALA A 512 10.09 23.79 -17.08
CA ALA A 512 11.14 24.52 -16.36
C ALA A 512 11.62 23.92 -15.01
N GLY A 513 11.28 22.66 -14.71
CA GLY A 513 11.81 21.82 -13.62
C GLY A 513 12.00 22.48 -12.25
N MET A 514 12.70 21.79 -11.36
CA MET A 514 13.30 22.46 -10.21
C MET A 514 14.46 23.32 -10.69
N SER A 515 14.29 24.64 -10.70
CA SER A 515 15.38 25.56 -11.06
C SER A 515 16.24 25.95 -9.86
N ASP A 516 17.49 26.35 -10.11
CA ASP A 516 18.39 26.88 -9.08
C ASP A 516 17.78 28.04 -8.27
N GLY A 517 17.07 28.94 -8.94
CA GLY A 517 16.39 30.06 -8.28
C GLY A 517 15.29 29.58 -7.32
N LEU A 518 14.52 28.57 -7.73
CA LEU A 518 13.46 27.99 -6.90
C LEU A 518 14.05 27.21 -5.71
N LEU A 519 15.13 26.45 -5.92
CA LEU A 519 15.85 25.75 -4.86
C LEU A 519 16.43 26.73 -3.83
N MET A 520 16.97 27.87 -4.28
CA MET A 520 17.39 28.94 -3.38
C MET A 520 16.21 29.53 -2.59
N SER A 521 15.06 29.74 -3.22
CA SER A 521 13.85 30.17 -2.51
C SER A 521 13.40 29.15 -1.45
N PHE A 522 13.43 27.85 -1.74
CA PHE A 522 13.16 26.80 -0.76
C PHE A 522 14.14 26.83 0.42
N LEU A 523 15.44 27.02 0.16
CA LEU A 523 16.44 27.17 1.22
C LEU A 523 16.11 28.36 2.14
N PHE A 524 15.79 29.53 1.58
CA PHE A 524 15.44 30.71 2.37
C PHE A 524 14.12 30.53 3.12
N MET A 525 13.12 29.89 2.51
CA MET A 525 11.85 29.57 3.14
C MET A 525 12.07 28.65 4.35
N LEU A 526 12.85 27.58 4.20
CA LEU A 526 13.09 26.60 5.27
C LEU A 526 13.89 27.17 6.44
N GLN A 527 14.71 28.20 6.23
CA GLN A 527 15.40 28.89 7.32
C GLN A 527 14.43 29.68 8.23
N VAL A 528 13.28 30.10 7.70
CA VAL A 528 12.30 30.93 8.42
C VAL A 528 11.08 30.13 8.86
N ASN A 529 10.61 29.23 8.02
CA ASN A 529 9.47 28.37 8.30
C ASN A 529 9.86 27.39 9.41
N CYS A 530 9.05 27.28 10.47
CA CYS A 530 9.25 26.39 11.62
C CYS A 530 8.15 25.33 11.75
N ILE A 531 7.30 25.16 10.75
CA ILE A 531 6.13 24.27 10.79
C ILE A 531 6.29 23.10 9.83
N LEU A 532 6.94 23.31 8.70
CA LEU A 532 7.21 22.28 7.71
C LEU A 532 8.23 21.28 8.27
N GLN A 533 7.77 20.04 8.46
CA GLN A 533 8.49 18.96 9.10
C GLN A 533 9.22 18.11 8.05
N VAL A 534 8.55 17.78 6.96
CA VAL A 534 9.11 16.94 5.90
C VAL A 534 9.04 17.69 4.58
N VAL A 535 10.19 17.81 3.93
CA VAL A 535 10.30 18.37 2.58
C VAL A 535 11.09 17.42 1.70
N VAL A 536 10.46 16.99 0.61
CA VAL A 536 11.07 16.10 -0.38
C VAL A 536 11.04 16.82 -1.73
N LEU A 537 12.22 17.15 -2.26
CA LEU A 537 12.33 17.82 -3.56
C LEU A 537 13.09 16.92 -4.53
N PHE A 538 12.55 16.74 -5.73
CA PHE A 538 13.25 16.02 -6.80
C PHE A 538 13.99 17.01 -7.69
N VAL A 539 15.28 16.77 -7.90
CA VAL A 539 16.21 17.67 -8.57
C VAL A 539 17.08 16.91 -9.56
N SER A 540 17.70 17.60 -10.51
CA SER A 540 18.69 16.95 -11.38
C SER A 540 19.94 16.55 -10.59
N LYS A 541 20.72 15.61 -11.11
CA LYS A 541 21.98 15.17 -10.48
C LYS A 541 22.94 16.33 -10.20
N ASP A 542 23.11 17.25 -11.15
CA ASP A 542 23.99 18.42 -11.00
C ASP A 542 23.53 19.34 -9.86
N GLN A 543 22.22 19.50 -9.70
CA GLN A 543 21.64 20.28 -8.61
C GLN A 543 21.77 19.57 -7.27
N TYR A 544 21.55 18.26 -7.24
CA TYR A 544 21.76 17.46 -6.04
C TYR A 544 23.17 17.67 -5.48
N ASP A 545 24.21 17.47 -6.29
CA ASP A 545 25.61 17.61 -5.85
C ASP A 545 25.91 19.01 -5.29
N ARG A 546 25.29 20.05 -5.85
CA ARG A 546 25.49 21.45 -5.43
C ARG A 546 24.68 21.85 -4.19
N PHE A 547 23.44 21.38 -4.06
CA PHE A 547 22.48 21.87 -3.07
C PHE A 547 22.30 20.92 -1.88
N GLU A 548 22.53 19.62 -2.04
CA GLU A 548 22.33 18.61 -1.00
C GLU A 548 23.02 18.98 0.32
N PRO A 549 24.29 19.41 0.36
CA PRO A 549 24.94 19.74 1.63
C PRO A 549 24.24 20.90 2.37
N ARG A 550 23.66 21.85 1.61
CA ARG A 550 22.96 23.02 2.16
C ARG A 550 21.60 22.63 2.74
N PHE A 551 20.86 21.75 2.07
CA PHE A 551 19.59 21.23 2.57
C PHE A 551 19.79 20.28 3.75
N ARG A 552 20.81 19.41 3.70
CA ARG A 552 21.17 18.53 4.81
C ARG A 552 21.49 19.29 6.09
N ALA A 553 22.11 20.48 5.98
CA ALA A 553 22.38 21.34 7.13
C ALA A 553 21.11 21.90 7.82
N LEU A 554 19.95 21.84 7.14
CA LEU A 554 18.66 22.24 7.69
C LEU A 554 17.92 21.06 8.37
N ASN A 555 18.46 19.83 8.28
CA ASN A 555 17.93 18.68 9.02
C ASN A 555 18.25 18.81 10.51
N GLY A 556 17.32 18.41 11.36
CA GLY A 556 17.51 18.48 12.81
C GLY A 556 16.23 18.78 13.55
N PHE A 557 16.34 19.33 14.76
CA PHE A 557 15.18 19.63 15.60
C PHE A 557 14.65 21.03 15.30
N ILE A 558 13.36 21.11 15.00
CA ILE A 558 12.58 22.34 14.99
C ILE A 558 11.93 22.45 16.37
N ARG A 559 12.09 23.61 17.00
CA ARG A 559 11.41 23.89 18.27
C ARG A 559 10.05 24.49 18.00
N ARG A 560 9.02 23.75 18.36
CA ARG A 560 7.65 24.23 18.21
C ARG A 560 7.28 25.13 19.37
N PRO A 561 6.81 26.36 19.13
CA PRO A 561 6.40 27.22 20.23
C PRO A 561 5.30 26.54 21.04
N LEU A 562 5.45 26.52 22.37
CA LEU A 562 4.45 25.97 23.28
C LEU A 562 3.04 26.52 22.99
N SER A 563 2.04 25.66 23.15
CA SER A 563 0.64 26.06 23.01
C SER A 563 0.32 27.23 23.93
N LEU A 564 -0.59 28.12 23.49
CA LEU A 564 -1.03 29.23 24.33
C LEU A 564 -1.60 28.73 25.66
N SER A 565 -2.33 27.60 25.66
CA SER A 565 -2.85 26.99 26.87
C SER A 565 -1.74 26.60 27.86
N ALA A 566 -0.67 25.95 27.38
CA ALA A 566 0.48 25.61 28.23
C ALA A 566 1.20 26.87 28.75
N LYS A 567 1.37 27.89 27.90
CA LYS A 567 1.95 29.18 28.30
C LYS A 567 1.08 29.87 29.36
N TYR A 568 -0.25 29.91 29.18
CA TYR A 568 -1.17 30.50 30.14
C TYR A 568 -1.24 29.73 31.45
N ALA A 569 -1.25 28.40 31.41
CA ALA A 569 -1.19 27.56 32.61
C ALA A 569 0.08 27.86 33.41
N PHE A 570 1.24 27.93 32.74
CA PHE A 570 2.50 28.31 33.37
C PHE A 570 2.45 29.73 33.96
N LEU A 571 2.01 30.72 33.18
CA LEU A 571 1.90 32.11 33.63
C LEU A 571 0.88 32.29 34.77
N SER A 572 -0.18 31.48 34.82
CA SER A 572 -1.19 31.54 35.88
C SER A 572 -0.61 31.13 37.24
N ASN A 573 0.27 30.11 37.25
CA ASN A 573 1.01 29.70 38.44
C ASN A 573 2.00 30.77 38.91
N ILE A 574 2.59 31.54 37.98
CA ILE A 574 3.49 32.65 38.32
C ILE A 574 2.70 33.85 38.89
N LYS A 575 1.50 34.13 38.36
CA LYS A 575 0.73 35.34 38.72
C LYS A 575 -0.11 35.20 40.01
N GLN A 576 -0.49 34.00 40.42
CA GLN A 576 -1.28 33.78 41.65
C GLN A 576 -0.52 34.12 42.95
N GLU A 577 0.78 34.41 42.90
CA GLU A 577 1.62 34.70 44.06
C GLU A 577 1.38 36.07 44.72
N LYS A 578 0.62 37.00 44.10
CA LYS A 578 0.38 38.32 44.70
C LYS A 578 -0.47 38.29 45.99
N GLU A 579 -1.16 37.19 46.29
CA GLU A 579 -2.10 37.09 47.43
C GLU A 579 -1.59 36.25 48.61
N THR A 580 -0.48 35.52 48.47
CA THR A 580 0.06 34.67 49.55
C THR A 580 1.25 35.33 50.25
N THR A 581 1.18 35.45 51.59
CA THR A 581 2.14 36.15 52.48
C THR A 581 3.58 35.60 52.49
N THR A 582 3.86 34.51 51.79
CA THR A 582 5.20 33.95 51.64
C THR A 582 5.64 33.99 50.18
N PRO A 583 6.60 34.86 49.79
CA PRO A 583 7.09 34.92 48.41
C PRO A 583 7.84 33.63 48.06
N ARG A 584 7.32 32.87 47.10
CA ARG A 584 8.06 31.77 46.47
C ARG A 584 8.98 32.36 45.38
N ALA A 585 10.08 31.67 45.09
CA ALA A 585 11.09 32.14 44.14
C ALA A 585 10.61 32.26 42.67
N ILE A 586 9.36 31.84 42.38
CA ILE A 586 8.84 31.69 41.02
C ILE A 586 8.21 32.99 40.49
N GLY A 587 7.63 33.84 41.35
CA GLY A 587 7.07 35.15 40.96
C GLY A 587 8.08 36.22 40.58
N GLN A 588 9.39 35.95 40.73
CA GLN A 588 10.48 36.86 40.34
C GLN A 588 11.09 36.54 38.97
N LEU A 589 10.56 35.56 38.23
CA LEU A 589 11.09 35.20 36.92
C LEU A 589 10.88 36.35 35.92
N ASP A 590 11.98 36.92 35.44
CA ASP A 590 11.96 37.89 34.34
C ASP A 590 11.36 37.28 33.07
N SER A 591 10.66 38.10 32.31
CA SER A 591 10.17 37.84 30.95
C SER A 591 11.18 37.14 30.04
N LEU A 592 12.47 37.50 30.11
CA LEU A 592 13.54 36.85 29.34
C LEU A 592 13.78 35.40 29.80
N VAL A 593 13.72 35.14 31.09
CA VAL A 593 13.87 33.78 31.65
C VAL A 593 12.64 32.95 31.29
N VAL A 594 11.43 33.50 31.41
CA VAL A 594 10.19 32.83 31.00
C VAL A 594 10.22 32.50 29.51
N SER A 595 10.70 33.41 28.66
CA SER A 595 10.89 33.16 27.23
C SER A 595 11.87 32.01 26.97
N LYS A 596 13.01 31.97 27.67
CA LYS A 596 13.97 30.85 27.58
C LYS A 596 13.39 29.54 28.08
N ILE A 597 12.62 29.54 29.17
CA ILE A 597 11.91 28.36 29.66
C ILE A 597 10.95 27.86 28.59
N PHE A 598 10.17 28.74 27.97
CA PHE A 598 9.26 28.35 26.89
C PHE A 598 9.99 27.85 25.64
N ALA A 599 11.14 28.43 25.32
CA ALA A 599 11.98 27.98 24.21
C ALA A 599 12.74 26.69 24.52
N PHE A 600 12.84 26.28 25.79
CA PHE A 600 13.44 25.01 26.20
C PHE A 600 12.39 23.91 26.35
N ALA A 601 11.21 24.26 26.86
CA ALA A 601 10.07 23.37 27.02
C ALA A 601 9.23 23.23 25.73
N SER A 602 9.59 23.94 24.66
CA SER A 602 9.06 23.70 23.32
C SER A 602 9.27 22.25 22.92
N GLU A 603 8.22 21.61 22.39
CA GLU A 603 8.35 20.28 21.79
C GLU A 603 9.34 20.34 20.63
N GLU A 604 10.33 19.44 20.66
CA GLU A 604 11.28 19.25 19.58
C GLU A 604 10.65 18.30 18.56
N GLU A 605 10.30 18.83 17.39
CA GLU A 605 9.87 18.03 16.25
C GLU A 605 11.06 17.91 15.28
N THR A 606 11.27 16.74 14.70
CA THR A 606 12.38 16.54 13.75
C THR A 606 12.01 17.02 12.35
N ARG A 607 12.79 17.95 11.81
CA ARG A 607 12.79 18.28 10.38
C ARG A 607 13.59 17.26 9.58
N THR A 608 12.99 16.78 8.50
CA THR A 608 13.65 16.00 7.47
C THR A 608 13.47 16.68 6.13
N VAL A 609 14.57 17.13 5.55
CA VAL A 609 14.66 17.67 4.20
C VAL A 609 15.50 16.71 3.37
N VAL A 610 14.90 16.22 2.30
CA VAL A 610 15.48 15.23 1.39
C VAL A 610 15.46 15.82 -0.01
N LEU A 611 16.62 15.78 -0.67
CA LEU A 611 16.68 15.91 -2.11
C LEU A 611 16.75 14.52 -2.71
N HIS A 612 15.96 14.26 -3.75
CA HIS A 612 16.07 13.06 -4.56
C HIS A 612 16.56 13.45 -5.96
N VAL A 613 17.40 12.59 -6.54
CA VAL A 613 17.79 12.73 -7.94
C VAL A 613 16.62 12.20 -8.78
N ASP A 614 16.10 13.05 -9.66
CA ASP A 614 15.12 12.65 -10.68
C ASP A 614 15.86 11.81 -11.74
N GLU A 615 15.48 10.54 -11.86
CA GLU A 615 16.09 9.59 -12.82
C GLU A 615 15.58 9.79 -14.25
#